data_AF-A0A1A7R8I4-F1
#
_entry.id   AF-A0A1A7R8I4-F1
#
_cell.length_a   1.000
_cell.length_b   1.000
_cell.length_c   1.000
_cell.angle_alpha   90.00
_cell.angle_beta   90.00
_cell.angle_gamma   90.00
#
_symmetry.space_group_name_H-M   'P 1'
#
loop_
_entity.id
_entity.type
_entity.pdbx_description
1 polymer ?
#
loop_
_entity_poly.entity_id
_entity_poly.type
_entity_poly.pdbx_seq_one_letter_code
_entity_poly.pdbx_strand_id
1 'polypeptide(L)'
;MFVASELTVLNQLLVDQPISDAVMKRLKQENSHIEATLLRTRVLRQVEQVGYIAINQENLQVKAENMAYLFAPVILANLNQKVMYNTPKTIENTAILGRYYNAETLIENIKIDDLLDSLGLYIQLDPTEFNEVDYFYYNLINSLSNSKVSKVICISRLSINQDNIKQLEHALNVQIQVLHPEIEAINFDLNKINMLKLLFKNKDNEHAELCQKYSFINAKLLELLGLYQFKQAQTLIEDMFYSEHIFEKLSVYGEYMQTRIQHIKSL
;
A
#
# COMPACT_ATOMS: atom_id res chain seq x y z
N MET A 1 31.67 6.16 10.28
CA MET A 1 31.17 5.80 11.62
C MET A 1 29.66 5.92 11.55
N PHE A 2 28.96 4.78 11.48
CA PHE A 2 27.49 4.74 11.37
C PHE A 2 26.91 5.15 12.71
N VAL A 3 26.21 6.29 12.78
CA VAL A 3 25.61 6.70 14.05
C VAL A 3 24.16 6.23 14.05
N ALA A 4 23.86 5.26 14.91
CA ALA A 4 22.49 4.84 15.23
C ALA A 4 21.61 6.04 15.68
N SER A 5 22.21 7.18 16.04
CA SER A 5 21.51 8.43 16.34
C SER A 5 20.65 8.95 15.19
N GLU A 6 20.97 8.65 13.93
CA GLU A 6 20.14 9.08 12.79
C GLU A 6 18.78 8.38 12.77
N LEU A 7 18.68 7.20 13.40
CA LEU A 7 17.44 6.42 13.48
C LEU A 7 16.63 6.71 14.74
N THR A 8 17.12 7.52 15.68
CA THR A 8 16.34 7.87 16.88
C THR A 8 15.08 8.66 16.53
N VAL A 9 15.10 9.37 15.40
CA VAL A 9 13.95 10.08 14.82
C VAL A 9 12.76 9.16 14.55
N LEU A 10 12.99 7.85 14.34
CA LEU A 10 11.92 6.86 14.17
C LEU A 10 10.96 6.84 15.36
N ASN A 11 11.42 7.12 16.58
CA ASN A 11 10.55 7.15 17.76
C ASN A 11 9.73 8.43 17.90
N GLN A 12 9.86 9.37 16.96
CA GLN A 12 9.28 10.71 17.03
C GLN A 12 8.56 11.10 15.73
N LEU A 13 8.22 10.13 14.88
CA LEU A 13 7.53 10.42 13.62
C LEU A 13 6.08 10.83 13.85
N LEU A 14 5.43 10.27 14.88
CA LEU A 14 4.10 10.66 15.30
C LEU A 14 4.18 11.56 16.54
N VAL A 15 3.36 12.62 16.57
CA VAL A 15 3.33 13.59 17.66
C VAL A 15 2.89 12.89 18.95
N ASP A 16 3.76 12.92 19.97
CA ASP A 16 3.55 12.31 21.30
C ASP A 16 3.23 10.80 21.29
N GLN A 17 3.57 10.10 20.22
CA GLN A 17 3.25 8.67 20.02
C GLN A 17 4.50 7.91 19.54
N PRO A 18 5.32 7.37 20.47
CA PRO A 18 6.51 6.61 20.10
C PRO A 18 6.18 5.20 19.61
N ILE A 19 7.19 4.50 19.10
CA ILE A 19 7.06 3.08 18.71
C ILE A 19 6.78 2.25 19.96
N SER A 20 5.79 1.36 19.89
CA SER A 20 5.49 0.44 20.99
C SER A 20 6.45 -0.76 21.05
N ASP A 21 6.55 -1.37 22.23
CA ASP A 21 7.29 -2.62 22.42
C ASP A 21 6.73 -3.77 21.55
N ALA A 22 5.42 -3.76 21.27
CA ALA A 22 4.78 -4.78 20.44
C ALA A 22 5.29 -4.73 19.00
N VAL A 23 5.36 -3.52 18.42
CA VAL A 23 5.92 -3.30 17.08
C VAL A 23 7.40 -3.69 17.05
N MET A 24 8.20 -3.24 18.01
CA MET A 24 9.62 -3.57 18.06
C MET A 24 9.87 -5.07 18.23
N LYS A 25 9.05 -5.75 19.05
CA LYS A 25 9.12 -7.21 19.20
C LYS A 25 8.80 -7.91 17.89
N ARG A 26 7.74 -7.50 17.19
CA ARG A 26 7.34 -8.10 15.91
C ARG A 26 8.41 -7.92 14.84
N LEU A 27 8.89 -6.70 14.65
CA LEU A 27 9.95 -6.42 13.69
C LEU A 27 11.24 -7.21 14.01
N LYS A 28 11.58 -7.40 15.29
CA LYS A 28 12.74 -8.21 15.70
C LYS A 28 12.57 -9.71 15.47
N GLN A 29 11.34 -10.22 15.48
CA GLN A 29 11.04 -11.61 15.13
C GLN A 29 11.27 -11.86 13.63
N GLU A 30 10.91 -10.89 12.79
CA GLU A 30 11.10 -10.95 11.33
C GLU A 30 12.54 -10.60 10.92
N ASN A 31 13.19 -9.72 11.68
CA ASN A 31 14.56 -9.29 11.45
C ASN A 31 15.27 -8.94 12.76
N SER A 32 16.16 -9.82 13.22
CA SER A 32 16.86 -9.67 14.51
C SER A 32 17.72 -8.41 14.63
N HIS A 33 18.08 -7.76 13.52
CA HIS A 33 18.95 -6.59 13.47
C HIS A 33 18.36 -5.48 12.59
N ILE A 34 17.19 -4.95 12.98
CA ILE A 34 16.46 -3.89 12.26
C ILE A 34 17.37 -2.69 11.93
N GLU A 35 18.06 -2.12 12.92
CA GLU A 35 18.91 -0.93 12.70
C GLU A 35 20.00 -1.20 11.65
N ALA A 36 20.70 -2.33 11.77
CA ALA A 36 21.72 -2.73 10.80
C ALA A 36 21.11 -2.96 9.41
N THR A 37 19.88 -3.46 9.34
CA THR A 37 19.14 -3.64 8.10
C THR A 37 18.81 -2.31 7.46
N LEU A 38 18.25 -1.34 8.20
CA LEU A 38 17.94 -0.01 7.69
C LEU A 38 19.18 0.73 7.17
N LEU A 39 20.31 0.60 7.89
CA LEU A 39 21.58 1.19 7.47
C LEU A 39 22.15 0.51 6.21
N ARG A 40 21.98 -0.82 6.09
CA ARG A 40 22.37 -1.56 4.88
C ARG A 40 21.48 -1.19 3.70
N THR A 41 20.17 -1.13 3.89
CA THR A 41 19.20 -0.84 2.82
C THR A 41 19.40 0.56 2.27
N ARG A 42 19.75 1.54 3.12
CA ARG A 42 20.20 2.86 2.68
C ARG A 42 21.34 2.79 1.66
N VAL A 43 22.40 2.04 1.97
CA VAL A 43 23.56 1.90 1.07
C VAL A 43 23.15 1.20 -0.21
N LEU A 44 22.32 0.16 -0.11
CA LEU A 44 21.82 -0.57 -1.26
C LEU A 44 20.93 0.29 -2.17
N ARG A 45 20.06 1.16 -1.63
CA ARG A 45 19.25 2.12 -2.41
C ARG A 45 20.06 3.03 -3.32
N GLN A 46 21.29 3.36 -2.93
CA GLN A 46 22.16 4.23 -3.73
C GLN A 46 22.75 3.50 -4.95
N VAL A 47 22.82 2.17 -4.91
CA VAL A 47 23.39 1.35 -5.99
C VAL A 47 22.33 0.62 -6.80
N GLU A 48 21.19 0.32 -6.18
CA GLU A 48 20.05 -0.34 -6.83
C GLU A 48 19.32 0.65 -7.74
N GLN A 49 19.22 0.32 -9.03
CA GLN A 49 18.44 1.10 -10.01
C GLN A 49 16.93 0.78 -9.97
N VAL A 50 16.48 0.07 -8.93
CA VAL A 50 15.11 -0.41 -8.81
C VAL A 50 14.33 0.53 -7.91
N GLY A 51 13.21 1.07 -8.42
CA GLY A 51 12.39 2.06 -7.72
C GLY A 51 10.98 1.55 -7.42
N TYR A 52 10.86 0.68 -6.41
CA TYR A 52 9.54 0.25 -5.92
C TYR A 52 8.86 1.38 -5.15
N ILE A 53 7.53 1.37 -5.20
CA ILE A 53 6.66 2.23 -4.41
C ILE A 53 6.00 1.37 -3.33
N ALA A 54 6.20 1.69 -2.06
CA ALA A 54 5.44 1.10 -0.96
C ALA A 54 4.29 2.04 -0.61
N ILE A 55 3.07 1.52 -0.51
CA ILE A 55 1.90 2.26 -0.05
C ILE A 55 1.41 1.57 1.23
N ASN A 56 1.42 2.31 2.33
CA ASN A 56 1.00 1.87 3.65
C ASN A 56 -0.32 2.57 3.98
N GLN A 57 -1.43 1.84 3.88
CA GLN A 57 -2.74 2.34 4.28
C GLN A 57 -2.98 1.98 5.74
N GLU A 58 -3.12 2.99 6.61
CA GLU A 58 -3.53 2.80 8.00
C GLU A 58 -4.84 1.99 8.12
N ASN A 59 -5.12 1.44 9.31
CA ASN A 59 -6.42 0.90 9.67
C ASN A 59 -7.50 1.97 9.79
N LEU A 60 -7.83 2.58 8.65
CA LEU A 60 -8.94 3.51 8.54
C LEU A 60 -10.24 2.71 8.63
N GLN A 61 -11.15 3.15 9.51
CA GLN A 61 -12.50 2.59 9.64
C GLN A 61 -13.13 2.23 8.28
N VAL A 62 -13.94 1.18 8.27
CA VAL A 62 -14.65 0.72 7.08
C VAL A 62 -15.54 1.83 6.52
N LYS A 63 -15.08 2.48 5.45
CA LYS A 63 -15.82 3.49 4.72
C LYS A 63 -15.53 3.36 3.23
N ALA A 64 -16.52 3.65 2.40
CA ALA A 64 -16.43 3.41 0.97
C ALA A 64 -15.27 4.17 0.31
N GLU A 65 -14.96 5.38 0.79
CA GLU A 65 -13.76 6.12 0.42
C GLU A 65 -12.42 5.40 0.64
N ASN A 66 -12.24 4.71 1.77
CA ASN A 66 -10.98 4.09 2.12
C ASN A 66 -10.72 2.89 1.23
N MET A 67 -11.78 2.26 0.72
CA MET A 67 -11.71 1.19 -0.26
C MET A 67 -11.18 1.65 -1.62
N ALA A 68 -11.24 2.95 -1.94
CA ALA A 68 -10.69 3.47 -3.18
C ALA A 68 -9.19 3.15 -3.32
N TYR A 69 -8.45 3.18 -2.21
CA TYR A 69 -7.01 2.91 -2.22
C TYR A 69 -6.65 1.44 -2.47
N LEU A 70 -7.60 0.51 -2.29
CA LEU A 70 -7.39 -0.91 -2.64
C LEU A 70 -7.08 -1.09 -4.14
N PHE A 71 -7.53 -0.15 -4.98
CA PHE A 71 -7.24 -0.14 -6.42
C PHE A 71 -5.93 0.57 -6.78
N ALA A 72 -5.33 1.33 -5.87
CA ALA A 72 -4.08 2.07 -6.12
C ALA A 72 -2.93 1.19 -6.63
N PRO A 73 -2.60 0.03 -6.02
CA PRO A 73 -1.52 -0.82 -6.55
C PRO A 73 -1.82 -1.34 -7.96
N VAL A 74 -3.08 -1.59 -8.29
CA VAL A 74 -3.51 -2.08 -9.60
C VAL A 74 -3.38 -0.99 -10.66
N ILE A 75 -3.86 0.21 -10.34
CA ILE A 75 -3.73 1.41 -11.20
C ILE A 75 -2.26 1.66 -11.50
N LEU A 76 -1.41 1.69 -10.48
CA LEU A 76 0.01 1.95 -10.63
C LEU A 76 0.74 0.82 -11.40
N ALA A 77 0.35 -0.43 -11.20
CA ALA A 77 0.90 -1.55 -11.96
C ALA A 77 0.47 -1.53 -13.44
N ASN A 78 -0.70 -0.99 -13.76
CA ASN A 78 -1.10 -0.68 -15.14
C ASN A 78 -0.28 0.49 -15.74
N LEU A 79 0.30 1.33 -14.90
CA LEU A 79 1.25 2.40 -15.28
C LEU A 79 2.72 1.95 -15.21
N ASN A 80 2.96 0.64 -15.24
CA ASN A 80 4.28 0.02 -15.18
C ASN A 80 5.12 0.38 -13.93
N GLN A 81 4.46 0.79 -12.83
CA GLN A 81 5.12 0.95 -11.55
C GLN A 81 5.13 -0.39 -10.80
N LYS A 82 6.18 -0.62 -10.01
CA LYS A 82 6.27 -1.77 -9.11
C LYS A 82 5.81 -1.34 -7.73
N VAL A 83 4.72 -1.91 -7.25
CA VAL A 83 4.03 -1.42 -6.05
C VAL A 83 3.80 -2.50 -5.01
N MET A 84 4.23 -2.22 -3.79
CA MET A 84 3.84 -2.96 -2.60
C MET A 84 2.71 -2.19 -1.91
N TYR A 85 1.62 -2.87 -1.57
CA TYR A 85 0.50 -2.27 -0.85
C TYR A 85 0.21 -3.04 0.42
N ASN A 86 0.35 -2.36 1.56
CA ASN A 86 0.04 -2.89 2.87
C ASN A 86 -1.26 -2.25 3.35
N THR A 87 -2.26 -3.08 3.63
CA THR A 87 -3.57 -2.65 4.13
C THR A 87 -4.09 -3.66 5.17
N PRO A 88 -4.88 -3.24 6.16
CA PRO A 88 -5.37 -4.16 7.17
C PRO A 88 -6.31 -5.21 6.55
N LYS A 89 -6.29 -6.40 7.14
CA LYS A 89 -7.20 -7.51 6.80
C LYS A 89 -8.60 -7.28 7.36
N THR A 90 -9.27 -6.24 6.88
CA THR A 90 -10.68 -5.97 7.18
C THR A 90 -11.59 -6.95 6.43
N ILE A 91 -12.85 -7.06 6.86
CA ILE A 91 -13.86 -7.90 6.20
C ILE A 91 -14.06 -7.44 4.75
N GLU A 92 -14.01 -6.14 4.49
CA GLU A 92 -14.31 -5.51 3.21
C GLU A 92 -13.15 -5.64 2.23
N ASN A 93 -11.91 -5.40 2.68
CA ASN A 93 -10.70 -5.66 1.89
C ASN A 93 -10.64 -7.13 1.48
N THR A 94 -10.92 -8.02 2.43
CA THR A 94 -10.94 -9.46 2.20
C THR A 94 -12.09 -9.85 1.25
N ALA A 95 -13.27 -9.25 1.38
CA ALA A 95 -14.41 -9.54 0.51
C ALA A 95 -14.22 -9.10 -0.94
N ILE A 96 -13.50 -8.00 -1.19
CA ILE A 96 -13.16 -7.58 -2.57
C ILE A 96 -12.09 -8.48 -3.17
N LEU A 97 -10.95 -8.66 -2.47
CA LEU A 97 -9.85 -9.48 -2.97
C LEU A 97 -10.22 -10.96 -3.05
N GLY A 98 -11.07 -11.43 -2.13
CA GLY A 98 -11.59 -12.79 -2.02
C GLY A 98 -12.39 -13.26 -3.24
N ARG A 99 -12.81 -12.33 -4.12
CA ARG A 99 -13.45 -12.66 -5.40
C ARG A 99 -12.47 -13.19 -6.45
N TYR A 100 -11.17 -12.96 -6.26
CA TYR A 100 -10.12 -13.29 -7.23
C TYR A 100 -9.21 -14.43 -6.75
N TYR A 101 -8.99 -14.57 -5.43
CA TYR A 101 -8.21 -15.64 -4.83
C TYR A 101 -8.63 -15.84 -3.36
N ASN A 102 -8.19 -16.92 -2.71
CA ASN A 102 -8.44 -17.10 -1.28
C ASN A 102 -7.58 -16.14 -0.43
N ALA A 103 -8.04 -14.89 -0.31
CA ALA A 103 -7.39 -13.80 0.42
C ALA A 103 -7.28 -14.02 1.94
N GLU A 104 -7.98 -15.01 2.49
CA GLU A 104 -7.83 -15.39 3.89
C GLU A 104 -6.55 -16.19 4.16
N THR A 105 -6.01 -16.87 3.14
CA THR A 105 -4.85 -17.74 3.28
C THR A 105 -3.59 -16.90 3.45
N LEU A 106 -2.91 -17.09 4.57
CA LEU A 106 -1.56 -16.54 4.75
C LEU A 106 -0.57 -17.39 3.94
N ILE A 107 0.21 -16.73 3.09
CA ILE A 107 1.25 -17.36 2.30
C ILE A 107 2.59 -16.98 2.90
N GLU A 108 3.23 -17.93 3.54
CA GLU A 108 4.59 -17.73 4.06
C GLU A 108 5.61 -17.76 2.92
N ASN A 109 6.70 -17.00 3.07
CA ASN A 109 7.86 -17.01 2.16
C ASN A 109 7.55 -16.62 0.70
N ILE A 110 6.60 -15.70 0.47
CA ILE A 110 6.44 -15.09 -0.85
C ILE A 110 7.74 -14.39 -1.24
N LYS A 111 8.29 -14.75 -2.40
CA LYS A 111 9.35 -13.98 -3.04
C LYS A 111 8.76 -12.72 -3.67
N ILE A 112 8.68 -11.66 -2.86
CA ILE A 112 8.06 -10.38 -3.25
C ILE A 112 8.73 -9.81 -4.51
N ASP A 113 10.04 -9.95 -4.64
CA ASP A 113 10.79 -9.50 -5.82
C ASP A 113 10.32 -10.18 -7.11
N ASP A 114 10.21 -11.51 -7.12
CA ASP A 114 9.74 -12.26 -8.29
C ASP A 114 8.31 -11.82 -8.68
N LEU A 115 7.47 -11.52 -7.69
CA LEU A 115 6.10 -11.05 -7.91
C LEU A 115 6.05 -9.64 -8.50
N LEU A 116 6.86 -8.72 -7.97
CA LEU A 116 6.95 -7.36 -8.47
C LEU A 116 7.60 -7.31 -9.85
N ASP A 117 8.55 -8.19 -10.15
CA ASP A 117 9.18 -8.30 -11.46
C ASP A 117 8.22 -8.87 -12.51
N SER A 118 7.33 -9.79 -12.14
CA SER A 118 6.38 -10.44 -13.06
C SER A 118 5.06 -9.68 -13.23
N LEU A 119 4.48 -9.19 -12.14
CA LEU A 119 3.13 -8.60 -12.12
C LEU A 119 3.13 -7.10 -11.86
N GLY A 120 4.20 -6.56 -11.26
CA GLY A 120 4.27 -5.15 -10.86
C GLY A 120 3.46 -4.80 -9.61
N LEU A 121 2.79 -5.76 -8.97
CA LEU A 121 2.09 -5.50 -7.70
C LEU A 121 2.24 -6.63 -6.68
N TYR A 122 2.28 -6.24 -5.41
CA TYR A 122 2.17 -7.11 -4.24
C TYR A 122 1.17 -6.47 -3.27
N ILE A 123 0.13 -7.21 -2.88
CA ILE A 123 -0.86 -6.77 -1.90
C ILE A 123 -0.74 -7.64 -0.66
N GLN A 124 -0.46 -7.01 0.47
CA GLN A 124 -0.39 -7.63 1.78
C GLN A 124 -1.57 -7.20 2.64
N LEU A 125 -2.32 -8.20 3.12
CA LEU A 125 -3.37 -8.02 4.12
C LEU A 125 -2.79 -8.32 5.50
N ASP A 126 -2.50 -7.28 6.27
CA ASP A 126 -1.90 -7.43 7.60
C ASP A 126 -2.96 -7.80 8.65
N PRO A 127 -2.66 -8.72 9.58
CA PRO A 127 -3.52 -9.01 10.72
C PRO A 127 -3.83 -7.74 11.53
N THR A 128 -5.08 -7.57 11.95
CA THR A 128 -5.58 -6.36 12.63
C THR A 128 -5.25 -6.32 14.13
N GLU A 129 -4.17 -6.95 14.56
CA GLU A 129 -3.77 -6.99 15.97
C GLU A 129 -3.18 -5.65 16.44
N PHE A 130 -2.67 -4.85 15.51
CA PHE A 130 -2.12 -3.52 15.77
C PHE A 130 -3.18 -2.43 15.74
N ASN A 131 -3.06 -1.46 16.66
CA ASN A 131 -3.77 -0.20 16.58
C ASN A 131 -3.20 0.67 15.44
N GLU A 132 -3.85 1.81 15.16
CA GLU A 132 -3.46 2.74 14.09
C GLU A 132 -1.98 3.18 14.16
N VAL A 133 -1.48 3.48 15.36
CA VAL A 133 -0.09 3.93 15.62
C VAL A 133 0.91 2.80 15.36
N ASP A 134 0.62 1.62 15.91
CA ASP A 134 1.44 0.43 15.75
C ASP A 134 1.53 0.02 14.28
N TYR A 135 0.39 0.10 13.59
CA TYR A 135 0.27 -0.21 12.16
C TYR A 135 1.11 0.75 11.31
N PHE A 136 1.05 2.05 11.60
CA PHE A 136 1.87 3.06 10.93
C PHE A 136 3.36 2.74 11.04
N TYR A 137 3.86 2.54 12.27
CA TYR A 137 5.28 2.29 12.49
C TYR A 137 5.74 0.96 11.91
N TYR A 138 4.98 -0.11 12.13
CA TYR A 138 5.32 -1.44 11.62
C TYR A 138 5.48 -1.41 10.10
N ASN A 139 4.49 -0.90 9.38
CA ASN A 139 4.51 -0.92 7.92
C ASN A 139 5.51 0.06 7.31
N LEU A 140 5.72 1.22 7.93
CA LEU A 140 6.77 2.14 7.51
C LEU A 140 8.15 1.49 7.66
N ILE A 141 8.47 0.93 8.83
CA ILE A 141 9.79 0.32 9.07
C ILE A 141 10.00 -0.93 8.21
N ASN A 142 8.95 -1.74 8.01
CA ASN A 142 9.02 -2.90 7.13
C ASN A 142 9.29 -2.47 5.67
N SER A 143 8.60 -1.43 5.18
CA SER A 143 8.84 -0.85 3.84
C SER A 143 10.28 -0.32 3.71
N LEU A 144 10.78 0.37 4.74
CA LEU A 144 12.14 0.91 4.80
C LEU A 144 13.22 -0.18 4.95
N SER A 145 12.83 -1.41 5.28
CA SER A 145 13.72 -2.56 5.33
C SER A 145 13.93 -3.23 3.96
N ASN A 146 13.18 -2.81 2.93
CA ASN A 146 13.41 -3.23 1.55
C ASN A 146 14.28 -2.20 0.81
N SER A 147 15.44 -2.63 0.31
CA SER A 147 16.40 -1.76 -0.39
C SER A 147 15.92 -1.28 -1.74
N LYS A 148 14.97 -1.97 -2.38
CA LYS A 148 14.43 -1.58 -3.69
C LYS A 148 13.30 -0.57 -3.57
N VAL A 149 12.82 -0.27 -2.35
CA VAL A 149 11.82 0.77 -2.11
C VAL A 149 12.47 2.14 -2.17
N SER A 150 12.12 2.92 -3.19
CA SER A 150 12.58 4.30 -3.38
C SER A 150 11.55 5.33 -2.91
N LYS A 151 10.28 4.96 -2.86
CA LYS A 151 9.17 5.82 -2.41
C LYS A 151 8.26 5.08 -1.45
N VAL A 152 7.86 5.73 -0.36
CA VAL A 152 6.87 5.26 0.61
C VAL A 152 5.74 6.28 0.67
N ILE A 153 4.50 5.85 0.52
CA ILE A 153 3.30 6.65 0.74
C ILE A 153 2.61 6.16 2.00
N CYS A 154 2.51 7.00 3.01
CA CYS A 154 1.72 6.72 4.21
C CYS A 154 0.35 7.38 4.08
N ILE A 155 -0.70 6.58 3.93
CA ILE A 155 -2.09 7.05 3.92
C ILE A 155 -2.59 7.00 5.35
N SER A 156 -2.61 8.15 6.03
CA SER A 156 -2.83 8.19 7.48
C SER A 156 -3.53 9.47 7.97
N ARG A 157 -4.36 9.32 8.99
CA ARG A 157 -5.00 10.43 9.72
C ARG A 157 -4.22 10.86 10.96
N LEU A 158 -3.16 10.15 11.30
CA LEU A 158 -2.34 10.43 12.47
C LEU A 158 -1.61 11.77 12.33
N SER A 159 -1.34 12.39 13.47
CA SER A 159 -0.54 13.62 13.54
C SER A 159 0.93 13.27 13.35
N ILE A 160 1.44 13.49 12.13
CA ILE A 160 2.81 13.14 11.73
C ILE A 160 3.70 14.39 11.78
N ASN A 161 4.85 14.26 12.42
CA ASN A 161 5.90 15.28 12.43
C ASN A 161 6.64 15.28 11.08
N GLN A 162 6.30 16.24 10.22
CA GLN A 162 6.85 16.34 8.87
C GLN A 162 8.35 16.64 8.84
N ASP A 163 8.88 17.35 9.84
CA ASP A 163 10.33 17.63 9.91
C ASP A 163 11.11 16.36 10.22
N ASN A 164 10.55 15.50 11.09
CA ASN A 164 11.12 14.20 11.40
C ASN A 164 11.02 13.22 10.23
N ILE A 165 9.95 13.27 9.43
CA ILE A 165 9.85 12.54 8.16
C ILE A 165 10.96 12.96 7.20
N LYS A 166 11.17 14.27 6.98
CA LYS A 166 12.25 14.78 6.10
C LYS A 166 13.64 14.37 6.57
N GLN A 167 13.88 14.40 7.88
CA GLN A 167 15.13 13.90 8.45
C GLN A 167 15.33 12.42 8.14
N LEU A 168 14.27 11.60 8.28
CA LEU A 168 14.31 10.19 7.97
C LEU A 168 14.51 9.90 6.46
N GLU A 169 13.83 10.64 5.58
CA GLU A 169 14.01 10.57 4.12
C GLU A 169 15.48 10.74 3.74
N HIS A 170 16.10 11.82 4.23
CA HIS A 170 17.51 12.11 4.00
C HIS A 170 18.41 11.03 4.62
N ALA A 171 18.11 10.61 5.85
CA ALA A 171 18.90 9.62 6.57
C ALA A 171 18.91 8.25 5.88
N LEU A 172 17.84 7.86 5.19
CA LEU A 172 17.67 6.53 4.57
C LEU A 172 17.72 6.51 3.04
N ASN A 173 17.90 7.67 2.41
CA ASN A 173 17.92 7.84 0.95
C ASN A 173 16.65 7.28 0.27
N VAL A 174 15.49 7.75 0.75
CA VAL A 174 14.17 7.31 0.31
C VAL A 174 13.20 8.48 0.36
N GLN A 175 12.23 8.53 -0.54
CA GLN A 175 11.15 9.51 -0.48
C GLN A 175 10.00 8.95 0.38
N ILE A 176 9.51 9.72 1.34
CA ILE A 176 8.40 9.39 2.23
C ILE A 176 7.38 10.52 2.15
N GLN A 177 6.21 10.21 1.60
CA GLN A 177 5.12 11.17 1.46
C GLN A 177 3.94 10.74 2.31
N VAL A 178 3.32 11.70 2.97
CA VAL A 178 2.12 11.47 3.76
C VAL A 178 0.92 11.96 2.97
N LEU A 179 -0.03 11.07 2.71
CA LEU A 179 -1.33 11.41 2.16
C LEU A 179 -2.33 11.44 3.31
N HIS A 180 -2.65 12.63 3.78
CA HIS A 180 -3.76 12.81 4.71
C HIS A 180 -5.08 12.62 3.94
N PRO A 181 -5.92 11.66 4.33
CA PRO A 181 -7.21 11.47 3.69
C PRO A 181 -8.13 12.64 4.05
N GLU A 182 -8.07 13.73 3.29
CA GLU A 182 -9.16 14.69 3.20
C GLU A 182 -10.23 14.06 2.33
N ILE A 183 -11.13 13.33 3.00
CA ILE A 183 -12.09 12.51 2.30
C ILE A 183 -13.44 13.21 2.22
N GLU A 184 -13.86 13.49 1.00
CA GLU A 184 -15.28 13.65 0.69
C GLU A 184 -15.98 12.31 0.95
N ALA A 185 -16.76 12.26 2.04
CA ALA A 185 -17.41 11.04 2.48
C ALA A 185 -18.23 10.40 1.35
N ILE A 186 -18.03 9.10 1.11
CA ILE A 186 -18.76 8.37 0.10
C ILE A 186 -19.92 7.64 0.78
N ASN A 187 -21.14 8.12 0.55
CA ASN A 187 -22.34 7.43 1.02
C ASN A 187 -22.69 6.26 0.08
N PHE A 188 -21.95 5.16 0.21
CA PHE A 188 -22.19 3.92 -0.54
C PHE A 188 -22.13 2.72 0.40
N ASP A 189 -23.13 1.84 0.33
CA ASP A 189 -23.15 0.59 1.10
C ASP A 189 -22.25 -0.45 0.43
N LEU A 190 -21.06 -0.66 1.00
CA LEU A 190 -20.06 -1.61 0.48
C LEU A 190 -20.61 -3.04 0.35
N ASN A 191 -21.64 -3.43 1.10
CA ASN A 191 -22.25 -4.75 0.95
C ASN A 191 -22.99 -4.93 -0.40
N LYS A 192 -23.35 -3.82 -1.06
CA LYS A 192 -24.04 -3.81 -2.36
C LYS A 192 -23.09 -3.68 -3.53
N ILE A 193 -21.77 -3.60 -3.28
CA ILE A 193 -20.79 -3.41 -4.34
C ILE A 193 -20.84 -4.55 -5.36
N ASN A 194 -21.12 -4.19 -6.62
CA ASN A 194 -21.04 -5.11 -7.73
C ASN A 194 -19.76 -4.81 -8.52
N MET A 195 -18.76 -5.69 -8.38
CA MET A 195 -17.46 -5.50 -9.04
C MET A 195 -17.54 -5.48 -10.57
N LEU A 196 -18.49 -6.20 -11.18
CA LEU A 196 -18.69 -6.14 -12.63
C LEU A 196 -19.20 -4.75 -13.03
N LYS A 197 -20.17 -4.19 -12.30
CA LYS A 197 -20.62 -2.81 -12.54
C LYS A 197 -19.51 -1.79 -12.23
N LEU A 198 -18.69 -2.02 -11.21
CA LEU A 198 -17.61 -1.10 -10.85
C LEU A 198 -16.47 -1.11 -11.87
N LEU A 199 -16.11 -2.25 -12.47
CA LEU A 199 -14.90 -2.38 -13.28
C LEU A 199 -15.14 -2.54 -14.80
N PHE A 200 -16.40 -2.59 -15.25
CA PHE A 200 -16.76 -2.70 -16.68
C PHE A 200 -17.55 -1.48 -17.17
N LYS A 201 -17.65 -1.35 -18.49
CA LYS A 201 -18.30 -0.22 -19.17
C LYS A 201 -19.76 0.02 -18.77
N ASN A 202 -20.54 -1.04 -18.55
CA ASN A 202 -21.96 -0.94 -18.24
C ASN A 202 -22.18 -0.72 -16.74
N LYS A 203 -22.43 0.53 -16.35
CA LYS A 203 -22.65 0.94 -14.96
C LYS A 203 -24.07 1.48 -14.76
N ASP A 204 -24.62 1.29 -13.58
CA ASP A 204 -25.75 2.12 -13.13
C ASP A 204 -25.23 3.44 -12.54
N ASN A 205 -26.15 4.34 -12.20
CA ASN A 205 -25.79 5.68 -11.71
C ASN A 205 -24.96 5.62 -10.41
N GLU A 206 -25.26 4.70 -9.49
CA GLU A 206 -24.51 4.56 -8.24
C GLU A 206 -23.06 4.13 -8.48
N HIS A 207 -22.83 3.16 -9.38
CA HIS A 207 -21.48 2.69 -9.70
C HIS A 207 -20.70 3.69 -10.57
N ALA A 208 -21.38 4.45 -11.42
CA ALA A 208 -20.76 5.54 -12.17
C ALA A 208 -20.26 6.65 -11.23
N GLU A 209 -21.08 7.08 -10.26
CA GLU A 209 -20.68 8.04 -9.24
C GLU A 209 -19.53 7.50 -8.36
N LEU A 210 -19.61 6.23 -7.96
CA LEU A 210 -18.54 5.57 -7.19
C LEU A 210 -17.22 5.55 -7.95
N CYS A 211 -17.23 5.25 -9.26
CA CYS A 211 -16.04 5.29 -10.12
C CYS A 211 -15.44 6.69 -10.15
N GLN A 212 -16.26 7.73 -10.32
CA GLN A 212 -15.79 9.11 -10.36
C GLN A 212 -15.09 9.49 -9.04
N LYS A 213 -15.68 9.13 -7.90
CA LYS A 213 -15.10 9.40 -6.56
C LYS A 213 -13.83 8.59 -6.31
N TYR A 214 -13.78 7.32 -6.71
CA TYR A 214 -12.57 6.50 -6.61
C TYR A 214 -11.45 7.03 -7.50
N SER A 215 -11.79 7.53 -8.68
CA SER A 215 -10.84 8.16 -9.60
C SER A 215 -10.28 9.45 -9.03
N PHE A 216 -11.13 10.29 -8.42
CA PHE A 216 -10.71 11.49 -7.70
C PHE A 216 -9.75 11.17 -6.54
N ILE A 217 -10.07 10.17 -5.71
CA ILE A 217 -9.24 9.76 -4.57
C ILE A 217 -7.87 9.26 -5.06
N ASN A 218 -7.84 8.35 -6.03
CA ASN A 218 -6.60 7.79 -6.55
C ASN A 218 -5.77 8.80 -7.36
N ALA A 219 -6.41 9.82 -7.95
CA ALA A 219 -5.71 10.90 -8.65
C ALA A 219 -4.77 11.69 -7.74
N LYS A 220 -5.16 11.89 -6.46
CA LYS A 220 -4.29 12.52 -5.45
C LYS A 220 -3.00 11.73 -5.28
N LEU A 221 -3.06 10.41 -5.35
CA LEU A 221 -1.90 9.54 -5.19
C LEU A 221 -0.95 9.63 -6.38
N LEU A 222 -1.47 9.67 -7.61
CA LEU A 222 -0.67 9.85 -8.83
C LEU A 222 -0.02 11.25 -8.90
N GLU A 223 -0.74 12.28 -8.47
CA GLU A 223 -0.20 13.63 -8.36
C GLU A 223 0.91 13.71 -7.30
N LEU A 224 0.68 13.12 -6.13
CA LEU A 224 1.67 13.07 -5.05
C LEU A 224 2.97 12.39 -5.50
N LEU A 225 2.85 11.32 -6.28
CA LEU A 225 3.99 10.60 -6.87
C LEU A 225 4.72 11.37 -7.98
N GLY A 226 4.14 12.48 -8.46
CA GLY A 226 4.66 13.27 -9.57
C GLY A 226 4.51 12.60 -10.93
N LEU A 227 3.57 11.64 -11.08
CA LEU A 227 3.38 10.91 -12.33
C LEU A 227 2.53 11.70 -13.33
N TYR A 228 1.48 12.37 -12.84
CA TYR A 228 0.52 13.12 -13.65
C TYR A 228 0.00 14.33 -12.87
N GLN A 229 -0.44 15.37 -13.59
CA GLN A 229 -1.24 16.43 -12.98
C GLN A 229 -2.60 15.88 -12.55
N PHE A 230 -3.18 16.41 -11.46
CA PHE A 230 -4.43 15.91 -10.87
C PHE A 230 -5.53 15.60 -11.88
N LYS A 231 -5.87 16.56 -12.76
CA LYS A 231 -6.96 16.40 -13.75
C LYS A 231 -6.67 15.28 -14.75
N GLN A 232 -5.42 15.16 -15.19
CA GLN A 232 -5.01 14.09 -16.12
C GLN A 232 -5.06 12.73 -15.42
N ALA A 233 -4.58 12.67 -14.17
CA ALA A 233 -4.64 11.47 -13.35
C ALA A 233 -6.09 10.99 -13.16
N GLN A 234 -7.00 11.91 -12.83
CA GLN A 234 -8.41 11.60 -12.62
C GLN A 234 -9.06 11.01 -13.87
N THR A 235 -8.91 11.66 -15.03
CA THR A 235 -9.46 11.14 -16.29
C THR A 235 -8.86 9.78 -16.65
N LEU A 236 -7.55 9.62 -16.52
CA LEU A 236 -6.86 8.36 -16.80
C LEU A 236 -7.36 7.21 -15.92
N ILE A 237 -7.50 7.45 -14.61
CA ILE A 237 -8.00 6.44 -13.67
C ILE A 237 -9.46 6.10 -13.98
N GLU A 238 -10.28 7.11 -14.28
CA GLU A 238 -11.67 6.89 -14.66
C GLU A 238 -11.74 5.98 -15.89
N ASP A 239 -10.96 6.27 -16.94
CA ASP A 239 -10.87 5.41 -18.12
C ASP A 239 -10.47 3.97 -17.76
N MET A 240 -9.54 3.75 -16.82
CA MET A 240 -9.18 2.41 -16.35
C MET A 240 -10.33 1.65 -15.66
N PHE A 241 -11.26 2.35 -14.99
CA PHE A 241 -12.48 1.76 -14.42
C PHE A 241 -13.55 1.43 -15.48
N TYR A 242 -13.48 2.03 -16.68
CA TYR A 242 -14.41 1.78 -17.79
C TYR A 242 -13.85 0.82 -18.86
N SER A 243 -12.53 0.63 -18.92
CA SER A 243 -11.82 -0.16 -19.96
C SER A 243 -11.36 -1.54 -19.50
N GLU A 244 -11.89 -2.06 -18.38
CA GLU A 244 -11.59 -3.39 -17.85
C GLU A 244 -10.12 -3.58 -17.38
N HIS A 245 -9.23 -2.61 -17.59
CA HIS A 245 -7.80 -2.70 -17.21
C HIS A 245 -7.58 -3.04 -15.73
N ILE A 246 -8.40 -2.48 -14.83
CA ILE A 246 -8.32 -2.82 -13.40
C ILE A 246 -8.76 -4.27 -13.16
N PHE A 247 -9.84 -4.69 -13.82
CA PHE A 247 -10.35 -6.05 -13.70
C PHE A 247 -9.37 -7.08 -14.23
N GLU A 248 -8.81 -6.88 -15.42
CA GLU A 248 -7.83 -7.78 -16.03
C GLU A 248 -6.61 -7.96 -15.13
N LYS A 249 -6.02 -6.85 -14.68
CA LYS A 249 -4.84 -6.87 -13.82
C LYS A 249 -5.10 -7.57 -12.47
N LEU A 250 -6.25 -7.32 -11.84
CA LEU A 250 -6.67 -8.03 -10.62
C LEU A 250 -6.90 -9.53 -10.87
N SER A 251 -7.45 -9.89 -12.02
CA SER A 251 -7.74 -11.29 -12.37
C SER A 251 -6.45 -12.08 -12.58
N VAL A 252 -5.49 -11.53 -13.33
CA VAL A 252 -4.16 -12.14 -13.50
C VAL A 252 -3.42 -12.27 -12.16
N TYR A 253 -3.48 -11.23 -11.32
CA TYR A 253 -2.91 -11.29 -9.98
C TYR A 253 -3.57 -12.38 -9.13
N GLY A 254 -4.90 -12.44 -9.14
CA GLY A 254 -5.67 -13.45 -8.42
C GLY A 254 -5.35 -14.88 -8.85
N GLU A 255 -5.28 -15.13 -10.16
CA GLU A 255 -4.93 -16.44 -10.71
C GLU A 255 -3.54 -16.90 -10.24
N TYR A 256 -2.55 -16.00 -10.30
CA TYR A 256 -1.21 -16.29 -9.79
C TYR A 256 -1.24 -16.63 -8.29
N MET A 257 -1.89 -15.81 -7.48
CA MET A 257 -1.98 -16.01 -6.03
C MET A 257 -2.71 -17.31 -5.69
N GLN A 258 -3.81 -17.62 -6.39
CA GLN A 258 -4.58 -18.83 -6.22
C GLN A 258 -3.76 -20.09 -6.57
N THR A 259 -2.98 -20.02 -7.64
CA THR A 259 -2.05 -21.09 -8.04
C THR A 259 -0.99 -21.34 -6.97
N ARG A 260 -0.39 -20.26 -6.42
CA ARG A 260 0.55 -20.37 -5.29
C ARG A 260 -0.06 -21.02 -4.06
N ILE A 261 -1.28 -20.62 -3.69
CA ILE A 261 -2.01 -21.21 -2.55
C ILE A 261 -2.24 -22.70 -2.76
N GLN A 262 -2.65 -23.11 -3.97
CA GLN A 262 -2.88 -24.51 -4.29
C GLN A 262 -1.60 -25.33 -4.22
N HIS A 263 -0.48 -24.82 -4.72
CA HIS A 263 0.82 -25.49 -4.62
C HIS A 263 1.24 -25.74 -3.18
N ILE A 264 1.05 -24.75 -2.29
CA ILE A 264 1.38 -24.92 -0.86
C ILE A 264 0.49 -25.98 -0.21
N LYS A 265 -0.81 -26.01 -0.52
CA LYS A 265 -1.72 -27.04 0.02
C LYS A 265 -1.45 -28.45 -0.50
N SER A 266 -0.76 -28.57 -1.63
CA SER A 266 -0.41 -29.87 -2.23
C SER A 266 0.92 -30.46 -1.74
N LEU A 267 1.70 -29.68 -0.98
CA LEU A 267 2.96 -30.08 -0.34
C LEU A 267 2.70 -30.56 1.10
#